data_AF-A0A924GWK0-F1
#
_entry.id   AF-A0A924GWK0-F1
#
_cell.length_a   1.000
_cell.length_b   1.000
_cell.length_c   1.000
_cell.angle_alpha   90.00
_cell.angle_beta   90.00
_cell.angle_gamma   90.00
#
_symmetry.space_group_name_H-M   'P 1'
#
loop_
_entity.id
_entity.type
_entity.pdbx_description
1 polymer ?
#
loop_
_entity_poly.entity_id
_entity_poly.type
_entity_poly.pdbx_seq_one_letter_code
_entity_poly.pdbx_strand_id
1 'polypeptide(L)'
;SMLVRHDFKRLGDLAAGTLVVHSESVRLHGEVPAAEPAAPSRPLAQAEQVAIVAWAGRVTRLTPERVEELARIAQPVLAVRSGTATQRLMSVAQWVLGRRDGAAR
;
A
#
# COMPACT_ATOMS: atom_id res chain seq x y z
N SER A 1 20.24 11.26 29.15
CA SER A 1 21.44 10.46 28.84
C SER A 1 22.07 11.02 27.58
N MET A 2 23.35 11.40 27.60
CA MET A 2 24.03 12.01 26.45
C MET A 2 25.14 11.08 25.98
N LEU A 3 25.03 10.57 24.76
CA LEU A 3 26.06 9.75 24.12
C LEU A 3 27.14 10.68 23.56
N VAL A 4 28.36 10.56 24.09
CA VAL A 4 29.55 11.29 23.62
C VAL A 4 30.47 10.31 22.92
N ARG A 5 30.87 10.64 21.68
CA ARG A 5 31.88 9.91 20.92
C ARG A 5 33.27 10.56 21.12
N HIS A 6 34.33 9.80 20.84
CA HIS A 6 35.72 10.26 20.94
C HIS A 6 36.04 11.48 20.06
N ASP A 7 35.25 11.72 19.00
CA ASP A 7 35.38 12.88 18.11
C ASP A 7 34.55 14.09 18.57
N PHE A 8 34.05 14.09 19.80
CA PHE A 8 33.27 15.16 20.45
C PHE A 8 32.02 15.65 19.69
N LYS A 9 31.63 14.97 18.61
CA LYS A 9 30.39 15.26 17.88
C LYS A 9 29.19 14.82 18.68
N ARG A 10 28.27 15.75 18.92
CA ARG A 10 26.95 15.45 19.47
C ARG A 10 26.09 14.85 18.35
N LEU A 11 25.00 14.16 18.71
CA LEU A 11 24.04 13.65 17.72
C LEU A 11 23.55 14.76 16.77
N GLY A 12 23.40 15.99 17.28
CA GLY A 12 23.06 17.16 16.48
C GLY A 12 24.13 17.52 15.43
N ASP A 13 25.42 17.38 15.73
CA ASP A 13 26.50 17.66 14.78
C ASP A 13 26.55 16.61 13.67
N LEU A 14 26.17 15.36 13.96
CA LEU A 14 26.04 14.31 12.95
C LEU A 14 24.83 14.55 12.04
N ALA A 15 23.73 15.08 12.59
CA ALA A 15 22.56 15.48 11.82
C ALA A 15 22.80 16.77 11.01
N ALA A 16 23.72 17.65 11.41
CA ALA A 16 24.06 18.89 10.72
C ALA A 16 24.67 18.68 9.32
N GLY A 17 25.12 17.46 9.00
CA GLY A 17 25.54 17.05 7.64
C GLY A 17 24.39 16.56 6.75
N THR A 18 23.13 16.66 7.20
CA THR A 18 21.95 16.19 6.46
C THR A 18 21.10 17.38 6.02
N LEU A 19 20.68 17.36 4.75
CA LEU A 19 19.72 18.33 4.23
C LEU A 19 18.30 17.89 4.65
N VAL A 20 17.67 18.65 5.54
CA VAL A 20 16.27 18.45 5.91
C VAL A 20 15.39 19.07 4.82
N VAL A 21 14.80 18.25 3.97
CA VAL A 21 13.80 18.70 2.98
C VAL A 21 12.42 18.59 3.62
N HIS A 22 11.82 19.74 3.94
CA HIS A 22 10.39 19.81 4.26
C HIS A 22 9.59 19.86 2.95
N SER A 23 8.95 18.75 2.59
CA SER A 23 7.94 18.72 1.54
C SER A 23 6.56 18.67 2.16
N GLU A 24 5.60 19.41 1.62
CA GLU A 24 4.19 19.19 1.95
C GLU A 24 3.85 17.71 1.76
N SER A 25 3.17 17.11 2.74
CA SER A 25 2.69 15.74 2.62
C SER A 25 1.65 15.67 1.50
N VAL A 26 2.08 15.34 0.29
CA VAL A 26 1.15 15.00 -0.79
C VAL A 26 0.39 13.77 -0.34
N ARG A 27 -0.94 13.87 -0.19
CA ARG A 27 -1.78 12.68 0.02
C ARG A 27 -1.83 11.86 -1.27
N LEU A 28 -0.81 11.03 -1.44
CA LEU A 28 -0.64 10.12 -2.59
C LEU A 28 -1.69 9.00 -2.62
N HIS A 29 -2.57 8.91 -1.62
CA HIS A 29 -3.63 7.92 -1.50
C HIS A 29 -4.96 8.62 -1.25
N GLY A 30 -5.91 8.42 -2.17
CA GLY A 30 -7.31 8.79 -1.98
C GLY A 30 -8.02 7.72 -1.15
N GLU A 31 -9.31 7.94 -0.89
CA GLU A 31 -10.14 6.93 -0.25
C GLU A 31 -10.23 5.67 -1.14
N VAL A 32 -10.04 4.49 -0.52
CA VAL A 32 -10.10 3.21 -1.24
C VAL A 32 -11.57 2.84 -1.49
N PRO A 33 -12.00 2.66 -2.75
CA PRO A 33 -13.38 2.30 -3.07
C PRO A 33 -13.85 1.05 -2.35
N ALA A 34 -15.07 1.07 -1.81
CA ALA A 34 -15.67 -0.08 -1.15
C ALA A 34 -15.80 -1.28 -2.09
N ALA A 35 -15.52 -2.48 -1.57
CA ALA A 35 -15.74 -3.76 -2.24
C ALA A 35 -15.90 -4.84 -1.18
N GLU A 36 -16.59 -5.93 -1.55
CA GLU A 36 -16.68 -7.12 -0.70
C GLU A 36 -15.27 -7.70 -0.48
N PRO A 37 -14.77 -7.75 0.76
CA PRO A 37 -13.42 -8.20 1.05
C PRO A 37 -13.24 -9.68 0.71
N ALA A 38 -12.12 -10.01 0.08
CA ALA A 38 -11.78 -11.40 -0.25
C ALA A 38 -10.31 -11.69 0.05
N ALA A 39 -10.06 -12.84 0.67
CA ALA A 39 -8.69 -13.28 0.93
C ALA A 39 -7.92 -13.50 -0.39
N PRO A 40 -6.61 -13.19 -0.42
CA PRO A 40 -5.75 -13.52 -1.55
C PRO A 40 -5.61 -15.04 -1.72
N SER A 41 -5.26 -15.51 -2.91
CA SER A 41 -5.08 -16.94 -3.22
C SER A 41 -3.90 -17.59 -2.47
N ARG A 42 -2.97 -16.77 -1.98
CA ARG A 42 -1.82 -17.16 -1.17
C ARG A 42 -1.45 -16.05 -0.18
N PRO A 43 -0.64 -16.34 0.85
CA PRO A 43 -0.06 -15.31 1.70
C PRO A 43 0.70 -14.26 0.87
N LEU A 44 0.52 -12.99 1.23
CA LEU A 44 1.18 -11.84 0.60
C LEU A 44 2.39 -11.42 1.42
N ALA A 45 3.53 -11.21 0.75
CA ALA A 45 4.65 -10.52 1.35
C ALA A 45 4.28 -9.06 1.69
N GLN A 46 4.97 -8.46 2.66
CA GLN A 46 4.68 -7.09 3.10
C GLN A 46 4.74 -6.08 1.93
N ALA A 47 5.72 -6.22 1.04
CA ALA A 47 5.85 -5.37 -0.15
C ALA A 47 4.65 -5.50 -1.10
N GLU A 48 4.08 -6.71 -1.24
CA GLU A 48 2.90 -6.95 -2.07
C GLU A 48 1.66 -6.28 -1.47
N GLN A 49 1.47 -6.40 -0.15
CA GLN A 49 0.38 -5.73 0.56
C GLN A 49 0.43 -4.22 0.36
N VAL A 50 1.61 -3.62 0.53
CA VAL A 50 1.85 -2.19 0.31
C VAL A 50 1.54 -1.79 -1.13
N ALA A 51 1.99 -2.58 -2.12
CA ALA A 51 1.73 -2.31 -3.53
C ALA A 51 0.23 -2.34 -3.86
N ILE A 52 -0.50 -3.31 -3.32
CA ILE A 52 -1.95 -3.44 -3.52
C ILE A 52 -2.71 -2.26 -2.90
N VAL A 53 -2.37 -1.86 -1.67
CA VAL A 53 -2.99 -0.71 -1.01
C VAL A 53 -2.64 0.60 -1.76
N ALA A 54 -1.40 0.75 -2.23
CA ALA A 54 -0.99 1.91 -3.00
C ALA A 54 -1.74 2.02 -4.34
N TRP A 55 -1.91 0.89 -5.05
CA TRP A 55 -2.75 0.82 -6.25
C TRP A 55 -4.20 1.19 -5.94
N ALA A 56 -4.78 0.64 -4.86
CA ALA A 56 -6.14 0.91 -4.43
C ALA A 56 -6.36 2.36 -3.98
N GLY A 57 -5.32 3.06 -3.50
CA GLY A 57 -5.38 4.50 -3.21
C GLY A 57 -5.23 5.40 -4.44
N ARG A 58 -4.96 4.84 -5.63
CA ARG A 58 -4.74 5.59 -6.87
C ARG A 58 -5.81 5.36 -7.94
N VAL A 59 -6.72 4.41 -7.74
CA VAL A 59 -7.79 4.07 -8.71
C VAL A 59 -8.57 5.29 -9.20
N THR A 60 -8.88 6.24 -8.32
CA THR A 60 -9.64 7.46 -8.69
C THR A 60 -8.87 8.46 -9.55
N ARG A 61 -7.55 8.27 -9.68
CA ARG A 61 -6.64 9.15 -10.45
C ARG A 61 -6.08 8.48 -11.71
N LEU A 62 -6.40 7.21 -11.93
CA LEU A 62 -5.96 6.43 -13.08
C LEU A 62 -7.13 6.24 -14.05
N THR A 63 -6.83 6.11 -15.35
CA THR A 63 -7.87 5.73 -16.30
C THR A 63 -8.33 4.29 -16.04
N PRO A 64 -9.58 3.92 -16.36
CA PRO A 64 -10.08 2.56 -16.17
C PRO A 64 -9.18 1.49 -16.80
N GLU A 65 -8.63 1.76 -17.98
CA GLU A 65 -7.74 0.84 -18.70
C GLU A 65 -6.43 0.62 -17.96
N ARG A 66 -5.86 1.69 -17.39
CA ARG A 66 -4.62 1.61 -16.61
C ARG A 66 -4.84 0.88 -15.29
N VAL A 67 -5.99 1.11 -14.63
CA VAL A 67 -6.37 0.39 -13.42
C VAL A 67 -6.42 -1.12 -13.69
N GLU A 68 -7.11 -1.52 -14.77
CA GLU A 68 -7.26 -2.93 -15.15
C GLU A 68 -5.94 -3.55 -15.61
N GLU A 69 -5.10 -2.83 -16.35
CA GLU A 69 -3.76 -3.26 -16.73
C GLU A 69 -2.91 -3.61 -15.50
N LEU A 70 -2.83 -2.69 -14.53
CA LEU A 70 -2.07 -2.91 -13.31
C LEU A 70 -2.66 -4.06 -12.47
N ALA A 71 -3.99 -4.16 -12.41
CA ALA A 71 -4.65 -5.25 -11.70
C ALA A 71 -4.33 -6.63 -12.31
N ARG A 72 -4.20 -6.71 -13.64
CA ARG A 72 -3.81 -7.94 -14.34
C ARG A 72 -2.38 -8.39 -14.03
N ILE A 73 -1.46 -7.49 -13.66
CA ILE A 73 -0.11 -7.87 -13.22
C ILE A 73 -0.17 -8.68 -11.91
N ALA A 74 -1.14 -8.38 -11.04
CA ALA A 74 -1.32 -9.05 -9.76
C ALA A 74 -2.08 -10.39 -9.84
N GLN A 75 -2.37 -10.92 -11.03
CA GLN A 75 -3.11 -12.18 -11.21
C GLN A 75 -2.62 -13.37 -10.35
N PRO A 76 -1.30 -13.58 -10.11
CA PRO A 76 -0.85 -14.69 -9.28
C PRO A 76 -1.37 -14.70 -7.83
N VAL A 77 -1.82 -13.56 -7.31
CA VAL A 77 -2.36 -13.44 -5.94
C VAL A 77 -3.89 -13.35 -5.90
N LEU A 78 -4.54 -13.33 -7.06
CA LEU A 78 -6.00 -13.29 -7.16
C LEU A 78 -6.55 -14.71 -7.10
N ALA A 79 -7.58 -14.92 -6.28
CA ALA A 79 -8.35 -16.16 -6.32
C ALA A 79 -9.08 -16.30 -7.67
N VAL A 80 -9.25 -17.54 -8.14
CA VAL A 80 -10.05 -17.84 -9.32
C VAL A 80 -11.51 -17.53 -8.99
N ARG A 81 -11.96 -16.35 -9.42
CA ARG A 81 -13.31 -15.84 -9.21
C ARG A 81 -13.80 -15.10 -10.45
N SER A 82 -15.11 -15.07 -10.65
CA SER A 82 -15.77 -14.27 -11.68
C SER A 82 -15.48 -12.77 -11.49
N GLY A 83 -15.51 -12.00 -12.58
CA GLY A 83 -15.28 -10.55 -12.56
C GLY A 83 -13.93 -10.12 -13.15
N THR A 84 -13.72 -8.81 -13.21
CA THR A 84 -12.49 -8.20 -13.76
C THR A 84 -11.32 -8.30 -12.78
N ALA A 85 -10.08 -8.13 -13.28
CA ALA A 85 -8.92 -8.12 -12.39
C ALA A 85 -9.01 -6.97 -11.38
N THR A 86 -9.54 -5.82 -11.80
CA THR A 86 -9.80 -4.67 -10.92
C THR A 86 -10.73 -5.02 -9.77
N GLN A 87 -11.87 -5.63 -10.06
CA GLN A 87 -12.85 -6.01 -9.01
C GLN A 87 -12.22 -6.97 -8.00
N ARG A 88 -11.52 -8.00 -8.49
CA ARG A 88 -10.85 -8.99 -7.64
C ARG A 88 -9.74 -8.37 -6.79
N LEU A 89 -8.90 -7.53 -7.38
CA LEU A 89 -7.80 -6.90 -6.64
C LEU A 89 -8.30 -5.88 -5.61
N MET A 90 -9.43 -5.21 -5.89
CA MET A 90 -10.08 -4.33 -4.91
C MET A 90 -10.59 -5.11 -3.69
N SER A 91 -11.22 -6.28 -3.90
CA SER A 91 -11.61 -7.17 -2.80
C SER A 91 -10.40 -7.61 -1.95
N VAL A 92 -9.26 -7.91 -2.59
CA VAL A 92 -8.02 -8.23 -1.88
C VAL A 92 -7.49 -7.01 -1.11
N ALA A 93 -7.53 -5.81 -1.70
CA ALA A 93 -7.13 -4.58 -1.02
C ALA A 93 -7.95 -4.33 0.26
N GLN A 94 -9.26 -4.54 0.20
CA GLN A 94 -10.14 -4.40 1.37
C GLN A 94 -9.84 -5.43 2.47
N TRP A 95 -9.50 -6.66 2.08
CA TRP A 95 -9.08 -7.70 3.01
C TRP A 95 -7.73 -7.37 3.68
N VAL A 96 -6.77 -6.83 2.92
CA VAL A 96 -5.47 -6.35 3.43
C VAL A 96 -5.65 -5.19 4.40
N LEU A 97 -6.60 -4.30 4.15
CA LEU A 97 -6.97 -3.19 5.04
C LEU A 97 -7.72 -3.66 6.31
N GLY A 98 -7.90 -4.97 6.51
CA GLY A 98 -8.48 -5.53 7.73
C GLY A 98 -10.01 -5.53 7.76
N ARG A 99 -10.68 -5.20 6.66
CA ARG A 99 -12.15 -5.31 6.57
C ARG A 99 -12.49 -6.78 6.33
N ARG A 100 -12.46 -7.65 7.34
CA ARG A 100 -12.63 -9.11 7.15
C ARG A 100 -14.02 -9.61 7.52
N ASP A 101 -14.86 -8.75 8.09
CA ASP A 101 -16.07 -9.15 8.82
C ASP A 101 -17.35 -9.25 7.97
N GLY A 102 -17.23 -9.35 6.65
CA GLY A 102 -18.37 -9.62 5.75
C GLY A 102 -18.64 -11.11 5.48
N ALA A 103 -17.68 -11.99 5.80
CA ALA A 103 -17.72 -13.42 5.42
C ALA A 103 -17.80 -14.39 6.60
N ALA A 104 -17.89 -13.89 7.83
CA ALA A 104 -18.03 -14.68 9.06
C ALA A 104 -19.30 -14.29 9.81
N ARG A 105 -20.47 -14.53 9.19
CA ARG A 105 -21.74 -14.66 9.90
C ARG A 105 -22.67 -15.61 9.17
#